data_AF-A0A970C4J0-F1
#
_entry.id   AF-A0A970C4J0-F1
#
_cell.length_a   1.000
_cell.length_b   1.000
_cell.length_c   1.000
_cell.angle_alpha   90.00
_cell.angle_beta   90.00
_cell.angle_gamma   90.00
#
_symmetry.space_group_name_H-M   'P 1'
#
loop_
_entity.id
_entity.type
_entity.pdbx_description
1 polymer ?
#
loop_
_entity_poly.entity_id
_entity_poly.type
_entity_poly.pdbx_seq_one_letter_code
_entity_poly.pdbx_strand_id
1 'polypeptide(L)'
;MALLAWLTAGIISLLAGLSYAELGAAMPRAGGAYIYLREAYGPLAGFLLVWTEFFVSSSGSISALAMAFATYLSAIYPLTSLTIKLVAIGVIVFLTAVNCLGVRFGGAIQSIF
;
A
#
# COMPACT_ATOMS: atom_id res chain seq x y z
N MET A 1 7.89 -26.83 -1.47
CA MET A 1 6.63 -26.08 -1.23
C MET A 1 6.78 -24.58 -1.47
N ALA A 2 7.75 -23.90 -0.86
CA ALA A 2 7.96 -22.46 -1.08
C ALA A 2 8.15 -22.06 -2.57
N LEU A 3 8.95 -22.82 -3.34
CA LEU A 3 9.16 -22.55 -4.77
C LEU A 3 7.89 -22.67 -5.61
N LEU A 4 7.02 -23.63 -5.30
CA LEU A 4 5.73 -23.78 -5.99
C LEU A 4 4.80 -22.60 -5.68
N ALA A 5 4.77 -22.14 -4.42
CA ALA A 5 3.99 -20.97 -4.03
C ALA A 5 4.47 -19.68 -4.70
N TRP A 6 5.79 -19.51 -4.86
CA TRP A 6 6.36 -18.39 -5.62
C TRP A 6 5.99 -18.44 -7.10
N LEU A 7 6.04 -19.63 -7.70
CA LEU A 7 5.74 -19.81 -9.12
C LEU A 7 4.26 -19.52 -9.38
N THR A 8 3.35 -20.01 -8.54
CA THR A 8 1.92 -19.71 -8.65
C THR A 8 1.62 -18.23 -8.41
N ALA A 9 2.19 -17.61 -7.38
CA ALA A 9 2.04 -16.18 -7.13
C ALA A 9 2.57 -15.32 -8.30
N GLY A 10 3.70 -15.72 -8.90
CA GLY A 10 4.28 -15.07 -10.07
C GLY A 10 3.35 -15.12 -11.29
N ILE A 11 2.77 -16.29 -11.58
CA ILE A 11 1.79 -16.43 -12.68
C ILE A 11 0.57 -15.55 -12.43
N ILE A 12 0.01 -15.58 -11.21
CA ILE A 12 -1.17 -14.77 -10.86
C ILE A 12 -0.85 -13.28 -11.02
N SER A 13 0.33 -12.83 -10.57
CA SER A 13 0.76 -11.44 -10.69
C SER A 13 0.96 -11.01 -12.13
N LEU A 14 1.53 -11.87 -12.98
CA LEU A 14 1.69 -11.61 -14.43
C LEU A 14 0.34 -11.46 -15.12
N LEU A 15 -0.61 -12.38 -14.86
CA LEU A 15 -1.95 -12.31 -15.44
C LEU A 15 -2.70 -11.05 -14.98
N ALA A 16 -2.63 -10.73 -13.69
CA ALA A 16 -3.22 -9.50 -13.16
C ALA A 16 -2.63 -8.25 -13.84
N GLY A 17 -1.30 -8.20 -13.99
CA GLY A 17 -0.61 -7.10 -14.68
C GLY A 17 -1.06 -6.94 -16.14
N LEU A 18 -1.23 -8.05 -16.86
CA LEU A 18 -1.70 -8.04 -18.25
C LEU A 18 -3.14 -7.53 -18.36
N SER A 19 -4.05 -7.99 -17.49
CA SER A 19 -5.43 -7.49 -17.45
C SER A 19 -5.49 -5.99 -17.15
N TYR A 20 -4.66 -5.50 -16.23
CA TYR A 20 -4.56 -4.07 -15.95
C TYR A 20 -4.00 -3.27 -17.14
N ALA A 21 -3.07 -3.84 -17.90
CA ALA A 21 -2.54 -3.21 -19.11
C ALA A 21 -3.59 -3.11 -20.23
N GLU A 22 -4.36 -4.17 -20.46
CA GLU A 22 -5.47 -4.17 -21.43
C GLU A 22 -6.57 -3.17 -21.04
N LEU A 23 -6.95 -3.14 -19.76
CA LEU A 23 -7.91 -2.16 -19.24
C LEU A 23 -7.38 -0.72 -19.36
N GLY A 24 -6.10 -0.49 -19.09
CA GLY A 24 -5.46 0.81 -19.27
C GLY A 24 -5.38 1.27 -20.71
N ALA A 25 -5.20 0.34 -21.65
CA ALA A 25 -5.24 0.63 -23.09
C ALA A 25 -6.67 0.90 -23.58
N ALA A 26 -7.66 0.16 -23.08
CA ALA A 26 -9.06 0.31 -23.46
C ALA A 26 -9.72 1.57 -22.87
N MET A 27 -9.32 1.97 -21.66
CA MET A 27 -9.87 3.13 -20.95
C MET A 27 -8.75 4.07 -20.47
N PRO A 28 -8.28 5.00 -21.32
CA PRO A 28 -7.22 5.95 -20.98
C PRO A 28 -7.76 7.11 -20.11
N ARG A 29 -8.45 6.79 -19.02
CA ARG A 29 -8.95 7.76 -18.04
C ARG A 29 -8.05 7.74 -16.80
N ALA A 30 -7.71 8.92 -16.29
CA ALA A 30 -6.93 9.06 -15.07
C ALA A 30 -7.75 8.63 -13.85
N GLY A 31 -7.37 7.51 -13.20
CA GLY A 31 -8.01 7.02 -11.97
C GLY A 31 -7.86 5.52 -11.69
N GLY A 32 -7.17 4.77 -12.56
CA GLY A 32 -6.69 3.41 -12.27
C GLY A 32 -7.79 2.40 -11.94
N ALA A 33 -7.51 1.50 -11.00
CA ALA A 33 -8.42 0.40 -10.60
C ALA A 33 -9.82 0.86 -10.18
N TYR A 34 -9.93 2.05 -9.58
CA TYR A 34 -11.21 2.63 -9.19
C TYR A 34 -12.12 2.87 -10.40
N ILE A 35 -11.60 3.41 -11.49
CA ILE A 35 -12.40 3.70 -12.70
C ILE A 35 -12.87 2.40 -13.35
N TYR A 36 -12.00 1.39 -13.43
CA TYR A 36 -12.37 0.11 -14.05
C TYR A 36 -13.50 -0.58 -13.29
N LEU A 37 -13.42 -0.65 -11.95
CA LEU A 37 -14.49 -1.23 -11.15
C LEU A 37 -15.76 -0.38 -11.17
N ARG A 38 -15.62 0.95 -11.18
CA ARG A 38 -16.77 1.86 -11.25
C ARG A 38 -17.52 1.73 -12.57
N GLU A 39 -16.82 1.59 -13.70
CA GLU A 39 -17.44 1.44 -15.01
C GLU A 39 -18.09 0.07 -15.17
N ALA A 40 -17.46 -1.00 -14.64
CA ALA A 40 -17.98 -2.37 -14.76
C ALA A 40 -19.13 -2.70 -13.79
N TYR A 41 -19.05 -2.25 -12.54
CA TYR A 41 -19.95 -2.65 -11.45
C TYR A 41 -20.70 -1.47 -10.81
N GLY A 42 -20.51 -0.26 -11.31
CA GLY A 42 -21.16 0.95 -10.82
C GLY A 42 -20.43 1.65 -9.67
N PRO A 43 -20.95 2.80 -9.22
CA PRO A 43 -20.26 3.71 -8.29
C PRO A 43 -20.00 3.12 -6.90
N LEU A 44 -20.86 2.23 -6.41
CA LEU A 44 -20.69 1.58 -5.10
C LEU A 44 -19.48 0.64 -5.06
N ALA A 45 -19.23 -0.12 -6.13
CA ALA A 45 -18.11 -1.03 -6.21
C ALA A 45 -16.77 -0.28 -6.18
N GLY A 46 -16.69 0.84 -6.92
CA GLY A 46 -15.52 1.73 -6.85
C GLY A 46 -15.31 2.31 -5.44
N PHE A 47 -16.38 2.76 -4.78
CA PHE A 47 -16.29 3.27 -3.41
C PHE A 47 -15.78 2.21 -2.43
N LEU A 48 -16.31 0.98 -2.49
CA LEU A 48 -15.90 -0.11 -1.61
C LEU A 48 -14.44 -0.53 -1.82
N LEU A 49 -13.95 -0.50 -3.07
CA LEU A 49 -12.53 -0.75 -3.35
C LEU A 49 -11.67 0.28 -2.64
N VAL A 50 -11.92 1.57 -2.87
CA VAL A 50 -11.11 2.65 -2.27
C VAL A 50 -11.24 2.63 -0.75
N TRP A 51 -12.42 2.35 -0.22
CA TRP A 51 -12.65 2.19 1.21
C TRP A 51 -11.77 1.08 1.81
N THR A 52 -11.77 -0.10 1.18
CA THR A 52 -10.99 -1.25 1.64
C THR A 52 -9.49 -1.00 1.50
N GLU A 53 -9.07 -0.41 0.38
CA GLU A 53 -7.66 -0.08 0.13
C GLU A 53 -7.13 0.95 1.14
N PHE A 54 -7.94 1.96 1.47
CA PHE A 54 -7.54 3.00 2.41
C PHE A 54 -7.51 2.50 3.86
N PHE A 55 -8.60 1.87 4.32
CA PHE A 55 -8.72 1.46 5.71
C PHE A 55 -8.01 0.16 6.04
N VAL A 56 -7.99 -0.81 5.13
CA VAL A 56 -7.51 -2.16 5.43
C VAL A 56 -6.12 -2.40 4.86
N SER A 57 -5.96 -2.28 3.54
CA SER A 57 -4.68 -2.60 2.89
C SER A 57 -3.59 -1.62 3.31
N SER A 58 -3.78 -0.33 3.06
CA SER A 58 -2.74 0.69 3.27
C SER A 58 -2.37 0.84 4.74
N SER A 59 -3.38 1.00 5.62
CA SER A 59 -3.14 1.16 7.06
C SER A 59 -2.59 -0.12 7.69
N GLY A 60 -3.09 -1.29 7.26
CA GLY A 60 -2.66 -2.59 7.75
C GLY A 60 -1.21 -2.89 7.40
N SER A 61 -0.79 -2.62 6.16
CA SER A 61 0.60 -2.81 5.74
C SER A 61 1.58 -1.94 6.52
N ILE A 62 1.24 -0.66 6.74
CA ILE A 62 2.09 0.27 7.52
C ILE A 62 2.21 -0.21 8.97
N SER A 63 1.08 -0.59 9.59
CA SER A 63 1.06 -1.12 10.96
C SER A 63 1.90 -2.39 11.10
N ALA A 64 1.74 -3.34 10.18
CA ALA A 64 2.49 -4.60 10.19
C ALA A 64 4.00 -4.38 10.06
N LEU A 65 4.42 -3.50 9.13
CA LEU A 65 5.83 -3.17 8.95
C LEU A 65 6.43 -2.44 10.16
N ALA A 66 5.70 -1.49 10.75
CA ALA A 66 6.15 -0.78 11.94
C ALA A 66 6.27 -1.71 13.17
N MET A 67 5.31 -2.62 13.35
CA MET A 67 5.40 -3.64 14.40
C MET A 67 6.56 -4.61 14.15
N ALA A 68 6.78 -5.04 12.91
CA ALA A 68 7.91 -5.88 12.56
C ALA A 68 9.24 -5.17 12.88
N PHE A 69 9.37 -3.90 12.49
CA PHE A 69 10.55 -3.08 12.82
C PHE A 69 10.80 -2.99 14.33
N ALA A 70 9.77 -2.64 15.11
CA ALA A 70 9.89 -2.55 16.56
C ALA A 70 10.20 -3.90 17.21
N THR A 71 9.68 -5.00 16.65
CA THR A 71 9.98 -6.37 17.10
C THR A 71 11.42 -6.76 16.81
N TYR A 72 11.95 -6.44 15.62
CA TYR A 72 13.36 -6.66 15.32
C TYR A 72 14.28 -5.79 16.19
N LEU A 73 13.88 -4.57 16.52
CA LEU A 73 14.61 -3.72 17.45
C LEU A 73 14.67 -4.34 18.86
N SER A 74 13.62 -5.06 19.26
CA SER A 74 13.58 -5.77 20.55
C SER A 74 14.59 -6.92 20.65
N ALA A 75 15.10 -7.40 19.52
CA ALA A 75 16.18 -8.39 19.50
C ALA A 75 17.55 -7.79 19.85
N ILE A 76 17.73 -6.47 19.69
CA ILE A 76 18.97 -5.74 20.00
C ILE A 76 18.89 -5.12 21.40
N TYR A 77 17.75 -4.54 21.74
CA TYR A 77 17.45 -3.99 23.06
C TYR A 77 16.26 -4.73 23.66
N PRO A 78 16.32 -5.29 24.88
CA PRO A 78 15.17 -5.94 25.48
C PRO A 78 14.06 -4.91 25.73
N LEU A 79 13.04 -4.90 24.86
CA LEU A 79 11.88 -4.02 24.95
C LEU A 79 10.68 -4.81 25.47
N THR A 80 9.94 -4.23 26.40
CA THR A 80 8.65 -4.79 26.85
C THR A 80 7.59 -4.63 25.75
N SER A 81 6.55 -5.48 25.75
CA SER A 81 5.45 -5.43 24.78
C SER A 81 4.78 -4.05 24.64
N LEU A 82 4.74 -3.27 25.72
CA LEU A 82 4.23 -1.90 25.69
C LEU A 82 5.18 -0.96 24.94
N THR A 83 6.49 -1.07 25.18
CA THR A 83 7.51 -0.26 24.53
C THR A 83 7.59 -0.54 23.02
N ILE A 84 7.43 -1.80 22.60
CA ILE A 84 7.36 -2.17 21.16
C ILE A 84 6.23 -1.42 20.46
N LYS A 85 5.04 -1.37 21.09
CA LYS A 85 3.89 -0.62 20.53
C LYS A 85 4.16 0.88 20.47
N LEU A 86 4.75 1.47 21.51
CA LEU A 86 5.10 2.90 21.53
C LEU A 86 6.13 3.24 20.46
N VAL A 87 7.15 2.40 20.26
CA VAL A 87 8.15 2.58 19.21
C VAL A 87 7.50 2.47 17.83
N ALA A 88 6.64 1.48 17.60
CA ALA A 88 5.91 1.35 16.34
C ALA A 88 5.06 2.59 16.03
N ILE A 89 4.32 3.10 17.02
CA ILE A 89 3.55 4.36 16.89
C ILE A 89 4.47 5.53 16.55
N GLY A 90 5.59 5.67 17.26
CA GLY A 90 6.57 6.74 17.01
C GLY A 90 7.14 6.69 15.59
N VAL A 91 7.47 5.50 15.10
CA VAL A 91 7.96 5.28 13.73
C VAL A 91 6.89 5.63 12.70
N ILE A 92 5.63 5.24 12.91
CA ILE A 92 4.52 5.60 12.02
C ILE A 92 4.34 7.12 11.96
N VAL A 93 4.32 7.80 13.10
CA VAL A 93 4.16 9.26 13.16
C VAL A 93 5.33 9.96 12.48
N PHE A 94 6.57 9.50 12.73
CA PHE A 94 7.77 10.05 12.11
C PHE A 94 7.76 9.89 10.59
N LEU A 95 7.52 8.66 10.10
CA LEU A 95 7.47 8.39 8.66
C LEU A 95 6.31 9.12 7.98
N THR A 96 5.15 9.22 8.64
CA THR A 96 4.02 10.01 8.14
C THR A 96 4.39 11.48 8.03
N ALA A 97 5.05 12.06 9.04
CA ALA A 97 5.50 13.45 8.99
C ALA A 97 6.49 13.69 7.85
N VAL A 98 7.48 12.81 7.70
CA VAL A 98 8.45 12.85 6.58
C VAL A 98 7.73 12.72 5.23
N ASN A 99 6.76 11.82 5.12
CA ASN A 99 6.02 11.61 3.88
C ASN A 99 5.14 12.82 3.53
N CYS A 100 4.43 13.41 4.48
CA CYS A 100 3.65 14.62 4.27
C CYS A 100 4.50 15.83 3.87
N LEU A 101 5.68 15.99 4.48
CA LEU A 101 6.63 17.04 4.10
C LEU A 101 7.19 16.76 2.69
N GLY A 102 7.59 15.53 2.41
CA GLY A 102 8.14 15.09 1.14
C GLY A 102 7.15 15.21 -0.02
N VAL A 103 5.86 14.92 0.18
CA VAL A 103 4.82 15.07 -0.86
C VAL A 103 4.65 16.53 -1.28
N ARG A 104 4.82 17.50 -0.37
CA ARG A 104 4.81 18.93 -0.75
C ARG A 104 5.99 19.29 -1.64
N PHE A 105 7.16 18.70 -1.40
CA PHE A 105 8.33 18.88 -2.26
C PHE A 105 8.20 18.11 -3.58
N GLY A 106 7.70 16.87 -3.54
CA GLY A 106 7.49 16.02 -4.71
C GLY A 106 6.42 16.56 -5.67
N GLY A 107 5.31 17.05 -5.12
CA GLY A 107 4.27 17.72 -5.91
C GLY A 107 4.75 19.02 -6.55
N ALA A 108 5.61 19.78 -5.88
CA ALA A 108 6.22 20.99 -6.46
C ALA A 108 7.13 20.65 -7.65
N ILE A 109 7.96 19.62 -7.51
CA ILE A 109 8.86 19.14 -8.59
C ILE A 109 8.04 18.62 -9.77
N GLN A 110 6.98 17.86 -9.51
CA GLN A 110 6.10 17.28 -10.55
C GLN A 110 5.19 18.31 -11.24
N SER A 111 5.08 19.53 -10.71
CA SER A 111 4.36 20.62 -11.38
C SER A 111 5.25 21.44 -12.33
N ILE A 112 6.58 21.29 -12.21
CA ILE A 112 7.58 22.00 -13.02
C ILE A 112 8.02 21.15 -14.22
N PHE A 113 7.94 19.82 -14.10
CA PHE A 113 8.17 18.85 -15.18
C PHE A 113 6.86 18.35 -15.77
#